data_AF-A0A7S3UBY1-F1
#
_entry.id   AF-A0A7S3UBY1-F1
#
_cell.length_a   1.000
_cell.length_b   1.000
_cell.length_c   1.000
_cell.angle_alpha   90.00
_cell.angle_beta   90.00
_cell.angle_gamma   90.00
#
_symmetry.space_group_name_H-M   'P 1'
#
loop_
_entity.id
_entity.type
_entity.pdbx_description
1 polymer ?
#
loop_
_entity_poly.entity_id
_entity_poly.type
_entity_poly.pdbx_seq_one_letter_code
_entity_poly.pdbx_strand_id
1 'polypeptide(L)'
;ERDEHLARASHVRLDVARAGKGNRSTRCEKLALEALRCADWNVESAIEMFYSGDIPSLRPVVDLKALETLYKRYRDKHQDLILAEGVGQFCDDLDVDPSDVVMLVLSYHLKAQTMCEYTHEEFVNGLAKLGLDSIEKIKDRIPKMRAELEDPSTFREIYAYAFLFSREKGQKSVMLDVAIEMWRLLFTDGRWPLLEDWCTFLQTYHNKAVSRDTWLQLLEFVKLGDDLSSYDPSGAWPFLIDEFVEHKQARATGT
;
A
#
# COMPACT_ATOMS: atom_id res chain seq x y z
N GLU A 1 5.81 -27.25 36.34
CA GLU A 1 4.75 -26.60 35.52
C GLU A 1 4.80 -25.07 35.54
N ARG A 2 4.31 -24.34 36.57
CA ARG A 2 4.28 -22.85 36.55
C ARG A 2 5.66 -22.18 36.33
N ASP A 3 6.71 -22.72 36.95
CA ASP A 3 8.08 -22.19 36.81
C ASP A 3 8.77 -22.59 35.49
N GLU A 4 8.37 -23.72 34.89
CA GLU A 4 8.82 -24.09 33.54
C GLU A 4 8.18 -23.21 32.46
N HIS A 5 6.92 -22.83 32.63
CA HIS A 5 6.26 -21.86 31.76
C HIS A 5 6.90 -20.46 31.86
N LEU A 6 7.32 -20.03 33.05
CA LEU A 6 8.05 -18.78 33.26
C LEU A 6 9.47 -18.82 32.65
N ALA A 7 10.18 -19.94 32.76
CA ALA A 7 11.49 -20.13 32.15
C ALA A 7 11.42 -20.15 30.61
N ARG A 8 10.42 -20.84 30.03
CA ARG A 8 10.14 -20.82 28.59
C ARG A 8 9.77 -19.41 28.12
N ALA A 9 8.90 -18.70 28.84
CA ALA A 9 8.56 -17.31 28.54
C ALA A 9 9.79 -16.37 28.56
N SER A 10 10.77 -16.62 29.45
CA SER A 10 12.02 -15.86 29.49
C SER A 10 12.94 -16.14 28.29
N HIS A 11 12.96 -17.37 27.77
CA HIS A 11 13.70 -17.71 26.55
C HIS A 11 13.04 -17.08 25.31
N VAL A 12 11.71 -17.11 25.25
CA VAL A 12 10.92 -16.47 24.20
C VAL A 12 11.10 -14.95 24.18
N ARG A 13 11.16 -14.30 25.36
CA ARG A 13 11.52 -12.87 25.48
C ARG A 13 12.87 -12.58 24.83
N LEU A 14 13.85 -13.48 24.96
CA LEU A 14 15.18 -13.33 24.38
C LEU A 14 15.16 -13.53 22.86
N ASP A 15 14.39 -14.48 22.35
CA ASP A 15 14.35 -14.77 20.91
C ASP A 15 13.53 -13.74 20.12
N VAL A 16 12.41 -13.26 20.66
CA VAL A 16 11.68 -12.11 20.12
C VAL A 16 12.54 -10.83 20.19
N ALA A 17 13.27 -10.62 21.28
CA ALA A 17 14.20 -9.50 21.41
C ALA A 17 15.44 -9.60 20.48
N ARG A 18 15.83 -10.82 20.08
CA ARG A 18 16.91 -11.06 19.12
C ARG A 18 16.46 -10.88 17.67
N ALA A 19 15.20 -11.20 17.36
CA ALA A 19 14.61 -10.94 16.04
C ALA A 19 14.38 -9.43 15.79
N GLY A 20 14.07 -8.66 16.84
CA GLY A 20 13.84 -7.20 16.76
C GLY A 20 15.08 -6.33 16.99
N LYS A 21 16.21 -6.59 16.33
CA LYS A 21 17.37 -5.66 16.35
C LYS A 21 17.07 -4.39 15.54
N GLY A 22 16.29 -3.50 16.15
CA GLY A 22 16.00 -2.17 15.63
C GLY A 22 14.75 -1.61 16.28
N ASN A 23 14.93 -0.86 17.37
CA ASN A 23 13.90 -0.05 18.04
C ASN A 23 12.90 -0.79 18.95
N ARG A 24 13.26 -0.98 20.23
CA ARG A 24 12.34 -1.46 21.27
C ARG A 24 11.38 -0.35 21.70
N SER A 25 10.25 -0.23 21.00
CA SER A 25 9.08 0.49 21.51
C SER A 25 8.33 -0.41 22.50
N THR A 26 7.89 0.13 23.65
CA THR A 26 7.07 -0.56 24.67
C THR A 26 5.77 -1.15 24.09
N ARG A 27 5.36 -0.67 22.91
CA ARG A 27 4.21 -1.16 22.15
C ARG A 27 4.47 -2.52 21.50
N CYS A 28 5.67 -2.79 20.97
CA CYS A 28 6.02 -4.08 20.38
C CYS A 28 6.05 -5.20 21.42
N GLU A 29 6.51 -4.91 22.63
CA GLU A 29 6.56 -5.90 23.72
C GLU A 29 5.15 -6.34 24.14
N LYS A 30 4.21 -5.39 24.25
CA LYS A 30 2.81 -5.70 24.56
C LYS A 30 2.15 -6.55 23.49
N LEU A 31 2.38 -6.24 22.22
CA LEU A 31 1.84 -7.01 21.08
C LEU A 31 2.41 -8.43 21.02
N ALA A 32 3.73 -8.59 21.22
CA ALA A 32 4.36 -9.90 21.24
C ALA A 32 3.86 -10.78 22.39
N LEU A 33 3.65 -10.20 23.58
CA LEU A 33 3.06 -10.91 24.72
C LEU A 33 1.63 -11.34 24.45
N GLU A 34 0.82 -10.49 23.81
CA GLU A 34 -0.55 -10.83 23.50
C GLU A 34 -0.64 -11.93 22.42
N ALA A 35 0.22 -11.87 21.40
CA ALA A 35 0.37 -12.96 20.41
C ALA A 35 0.72 -14.30 21.08
N LEU A 36 1.67 -14.30 22.03
CA LEU A 36 2.02 -15.50 22.79
C LEU A 36 0.87 -16.04 23.62
N ARG A 37 0.07 -15.17 24.23
CA ARG A 37 -1.10 -15.58 25.00
C ARG A 37 -2.17 -16.21 24.11
N CYS A 38 -2.42 -15.64 22.93
CA CYS A 38 -3.37 -16.20 21.96
C CYS A 38 -2.88 -17.51 21.33
N ALA A 39 -1.57 -17.71 21.24
CA ALA A 39 -0.95 -18.90 20.67
C ALA A 39 -0.69 -20.01 21.72
N ASP A 40 -1.27 -19.94 22.92
CA ASP A 40 -0.99 -20.88 24.02
C ASP A 40 0.52 -21.05 24.30
N TRP A 41 1.28 -19.96 24.17
CA TRP A 41 2.74 -19.89 24.30
C TRP A 41 3.52 -20.72 23.26
N ASN A 42 2.88 -21.14 22.17
CA ASN A 42 3.57 -21.67 20.99
C ASN A 42 4.29 -20.51 20.28
N VAL A 43 5.61 -20.59 20.25
CA VAL A 43 6.47 -19.52 19.73
C VAL A 43 6.31 -19.35 18.23
N GLU A 44 6.22 -20.45 17.49
CA GLU A 44 6.14 -20.42 16.03
C GLU A 44 4.82 -19.81 15.58
N SER A 45 3.70 -20.22 16.19
CA SER A 45 2.39 -19.62 15.96
C SER A 45 2.32 -18.15 16.43
N ALA A 46 2.95 -17.81 17.55
CA ALA A 46 2.97 -16.42 18.05
C ALA A 46 3.79 -15.49 17.16
N ILE A 47 4.90 -15.99 16.60
CA ILE A 47 5.71 -15.27 15.62
C ILE A 47 4.85 -14.99 14.38
N GLU A 48 4.13 -15.99 13.87
CA GLU A 48 3.23 -15.82 12.73
C GLU A 48 2.13 -14.78 13.02
N MET A 49 1.45 -14.85 14.16
CA MET A 49 0.44 -13.86 14.57
C MET A 49 1.02 -12.44 14.73
N PHE A 50 2.22 -12.32 15.29
CA PHE A 50 2.88 -11.03 15.50
C PHE A 50 3.27 -10.37 14.18
N TYR A 51 3.90 -11.12 13.26
CA TYR A 51 4.34 -10.57 11.98
C TYR A 51 3.19 -10.39 10.98
N SER A 52 2.16 -11.23 11.02
CA SER A 52 0.94 -11.01 10.23
C SER A 52 0.07 -9.88 10.78
N GLY A 53 0.27 -9.49 12.05
CA GLY A 53 -0.58 -8.54 12.76
C GLY A 53 -1.95 -9.09 13.15
N ASP A 54 -2.19 -10.39 12.95
CA ASP A 54 -3.48 -11.04 13.20
C ASP A 54 -3.50 -11.71 14.59
N ILE A 55 -3.72 -10.89 15.63
CA ILE A 55 -3.83 -11.36 17.02
C ILE A 55 -5.32 -11.42 17.40
N PRO A 56 -5.90 -12.61 17.67
CA PRO A 56 -7.34 -12.79 17.90
C PRO A 56 -7.96 -11.87 18.95
N SER A 57 -7.27 -11.61 20.07
CA SER A 57 -7.79 -10.76 21.14
C SER A 57 -7.79 -9.26 20.82
N LEU A 58 -7.07 -8.85 19.78
CA LEU A 58 -7.00 -7.46 19.31
C LEU A 58 -7.88 -7.21 18.09
N ARG A 59 -8.54 -8.25 17.55
CA ARG A 59 -9.45 -8.09 16.41
C ARG A 59 -10.61 -7.16 16.82
N PRO A 60 -10.96 -6.18 15.96
CA PRO A 60 -12.14 -5.36 16.20
C PRO A 60 -13.39 -6.25 16.30
N VAL A 61 -14.35 -5.86 17.14
CA VAL A 61 -15.69 -6.44 17.10
C VAL A 61 -16.40 -5.84 15.89
N VAL A 62 -16.79 -6.71 14.95
CA VAL A 62 -17.35 -6.33 13.64
C VAL A 62 -18.66 -7.05 13.41
N ASP A 63 -19.66 -6.35 12.89
CA ASP A 63 -20.88 -6.97 12.40
C ASP A 63 -20.68 -7.54 10.98
N LEU A 64 -20.41 -8.85 10.92
CA LEU A 64 -20.25 -9.55 9.65
C LEU A 64 -21.52 -9.53 8.78
N LYS A 65 -22.72 -9.47 9.38
CA LYS A 65 -23.96 -9.40 8.60
C LYS A 65 -24.14 -8.03 7.95
N ALA A 66 -23.70 -6.97 8.65
CA ALA A 66 -23.65 -5.63 8.08
C ALA A 66 -22.68 -5.56 6.89
N LEU A 67 -21.50 -6.16 7.00
CA LEU A 67 -20.55 -6.26 5.89
C LEU A 67 -21.09 -7.03 4.69
N GLU A 68 -21.76 -8.17 4.91
CA GLU A 68 -22.43 -8.91 3.84
C GLU A 68 -23.52 -8.08 3.15
N THR A 69 -24.24 -7.27 3.92
CA THR A 69 -25.27 -6.37 3.38
C THR A 69 -24.64 -5.24 2.57
N LEU A 70 -23.52 -4.70 3.05
CA LEU A 70 -22.76 -3.66 2.38
C LEU A 70 -22.16 -4.16 1.06
N TYR A 71 -21.53 -5.34 1.05
CA TYR A 71 -21.05 -5.96 -0.18
C TYR A 71 -22.19 -6.15 -1.19
N LYS A 72 -23.34 -6.67 -0.74
CA LYS A 72 -24.52 -6.88 -1.60
C LYS A 72 -25.10 -5.60 -2.19
N ARG A 73 -24.87 -4.44 -1.57
CA ARG A 73 -25.29 -3.12 -2.08
C ARG A 73 -24.50 -2.73 -3.33
N TYR A 74 -23.21 -3.03 -3.37
CA TYR A 74 -22.30 -2.61 -4.45
C TYR A 74 -21.98 -3.71 -5.46
N ARG A 75 -22.28 -4.98 -5.13
CA ARG A 75 -22.00 -6.10 -6.03
C ARG A 75 -22.75 -5.97 -7.36
N ASP A 76 -22.13 -6.45 -8.43
CA ASP A 76 -22.76 -6.57 -9.73
C ASP A 76 -23.96 -7.53 -9.72
N LYS A 77 -24.89 -7.33 -10.66
CA LYS A 77 -26.11 -8.16 -10.75
C LYS A 77 -25.83 -9.55 -11.34
N HIS A 78 -24.76 -9.69 -12.11
CA HIS A 78 -24.45 -10.87 -12.91
C HIS A 78 -23.17 -11.57 -12.45
N GLN A 79 -22.29 -10.86 -11.76
CA GLN A 79 -21.02 -11.35 -11.27
C GLN A 79 -20.92 -11.21 -9.75
N ASP A 80 -20.25 -12.16 -9.10
CA ASP A 80 -19.95 -12.07 -7.66
C ASP A 80 -18.70 -11.22 -7.43
N LEU A 81 -18.77 -9.97 -7.91
CA LEU A 81 -17.74 -8.95 -7.82
C LEU A 81 -18.41 -7.58 -7.67
N ILE A 82 -17.79 -6.69 -6.92
CA ILE A 82 -18.04 -5.25 -7.07
C ILE A 82 -17.22 -4.81 -8.28
N LEU A 83 -17.87 -4.33 -9.34
CA LEU A 83 -17.20 -3.82 -10.55
C LEU A 83 -17.17 -2.29 -10.54
N ALA A 84 -16.67 -1.67 -11.61
CA ALA A 84 -16.48 -0.22 -11.71
C ALA A 84 -17.72 0.62 -11.33
N GLU A 85 -18.93 0.20 -11.72
CA GLU A 85 -20.18 0.88 -11.33
C GLU A 85 -20.43 0.80 -9.81
N GLY A 86 -20.21 -0.37 -9.22
CA GLY A 86 -20.31 -0.58 -7.78
C GLY A 86 -19.24 0.17 -6.98
N VAL A 87 -18.01 0.22 -7.49
CA VAL A 87 -16.93 1.05 -6.93
C VAL A 87 -17.31 2.53 -7.00
N GLY A 88 -17.86 3.00 -8.11
CA GLY A 88 -18.37 4.37 -8.26
C GLY A 88 -19.44 4.70 -7.21
N GLN A 89 -20.44 3.83 -7.06
CA GLN A 89 -21.49 4.01 -6.05
C GLN A 89 -20.94 3.98 -4.61
N PHE A 90 -19.89 3.19 -4.36
CA PHE A 90 -19.19 3.15 -3.08
C PHE A 90 -18.44 4.45 -2.82
N CYS A 91 -17.74 5.01 -3.81
CA CYS A 91 -17.10 6.33 -3.74
C CYS A 91 -18.13 7.45 -3.45
N ASP A 92 -19.27 7.43 -4.14
CA ASP A 92 -20.37 8.38 -3.90
C ASP A 92 -20.87 8.30 -2.46
N ASP A 93 -21.11 7.09 -1.96
CA ASP A 93 -21.56 6.90 -0.57
C ASP A 93 -20.50 7.32 0.44
N LEU A 94 -19.21 7.30 0.08
CA LEU A 94 -18.09 7.77 0.89
C LEU A 94 -17.84 9.28 0.79
N ASP A 95 -18.53 10.00 -0.10
CA ASP A 95 -18.23 11.40 -0.46
C ASP A 95 -16.77 11.60 -0.91
N VAL A 96 -16.26 10.68 -1.73
CA VAL A 96 -14.87 10.66 -2.22
C VAL A 96 -14.85 10.60 -3.75
N ASP A 97 -13.96 11.35 -4.40
CA ASP A 97 -13.74 11.22 -5.83
C ASP A 97 -13.09 9.85 -6.15
N PRO A 98 -13.52 9.10 -7.17
CA PRO A 98 -12.90 7.82 -7.53
C PRO A 98 -11.39 7.91 -7.83
N SER A 99 -10.92 9.10 -8.23
CA SER A 99 -9.52 9.42 -8.51
C SER A 99 -8.78 9.98 -7.30
N ASP A 100 -9.38 9.91 -6.11
CA ASP A 100 -8.75 10.35 -4.88
C ASP A 100 -7.82 9.25 -4.33
N VAL A 101 -6.62 9.66 -3.86
CA VAL A 101 -5.58 8.76 -3.36
C VAL A 101 -6.06 7.86 -2.21
N VAL A 102 -7.08 8.27 -1.45
CA VAL A 102 -7.61 7.41 -0.38
C VAL A 102 -8.20 6.11 -0.92
N MET A 103 -8.72 6.09 -2.14
CA MET A 103 -9.23 4.85 -2.75
C MET A 103 -8.10 3.86 -3.03
N LEU A 104 -6.90 4.33 -3.37
CA LEU A 104 -5.70 3.51 -3.48
C LEU A 104 -5.28 2.96 -2.10
N VAL A 105 -5.28 3.81 -1.07
CA VAL A 105 -4.92 3.39 0.30
C VAL A 105 -5.92 2.37 0.85
N LEU A 106 -7.22 2.59 0.63
CA LEU A 106 -8.26 1.64 1.01
C LEU A 106 -8.04 0.30 0.29
N SER A 107 -7.88 0.32 -1.03
CA SER A 107 -7.58 -0.87 -1.84
C SER A 107 -6.34 -1.63 -1.33
N TYR A 108 -5.28 -0.92 -0.95
CA TYR A 108 -4.07 -1.51 -0.36
C TYR A 108 -4.35 -2.30 0.93
N HIS A 109 -5.23 -1.78 1.80
CA HIS A 109 -5.61 -2.46 3.03
C HIS A 109 -6.57 -3.63 2.78
N LEU A 110 -7.46 -3.50 1.80
CA LEU A 110 -8.33 -4.59 1.35
C LEU A 110 -7.58 -5.69 0.58
N LYS A 111 -6.31 -5.44 0.23
CA LYS A 111 -5.45 -6.32 -0.58
C LYS A 111 -6.07 -6.60 -1.96
N ALA A 112 -6.75 -5.59 -2.52
CA ALA A 112 -7.38 -5.68 -3.82
C ALA A 112 -6.33 -5.92 -4.92
N GLN A 113 -6.58 -6.89 -5.80
CA GLN A 113 -5.61 -7.26 -6.83
C GLN A 113 -5.68 -6.43 -8.10
N THR A 114 -6.85 -5.87 -8.42
CA THR A 114 -7.12 -5.19 -9.70
C THR A 114 -7.85 -3.88 -9.46
N MET A 115 -7.49 -2.82 -10.19
CA MET A 115 -8.24 -1.56 -10.19
C MET A 115 -9.70 -1.75 -10.59
N CYS A 116 -10.56 -0.92 -9.98
CA CYS A 116 -11.99 -0.81 -10.30
C CYS A 116 -12.81 -2.08 -10.06
N GLU A 117 -12.29 -3.04 -9.28
CA GLU A 117 -13.05 -4.19 -8.82
C GLU A 117 -12.67 -4.60 -7.40
N TYR A 118 -13.61 -5.23 -6.69
CA TYR A 118 -13.35 -5.95 -5.45
C TYR A 118 -14.07 -7.30 -5.47
N THR A 119 -13.34 -8.35 -5.12
CA THR A 119 -13.95 -9.63 -4.76
C THR A 119 -14.67 -9.53 -3.42
N HIS A 120 -15.60 -10.48 -3.17
CA HIS A 120 -16.21 -10.65 -1.84
C HIS A 120 -15.16 -10.75 -0.74
N GLU A 121 -14.12 -11.57 -0.96
CA GLU A 121 -13.07 -11.82 0.03
C GLU A 121 -12.29 -10.53 0.36
N GLU A 122 -11.83 -9.79 -0.65
CA GLU A 122 -11.09 -8.53 -0.46
C GLU A 122 -11.93 -7.50 0.29
N PHE A 123 -13.19 -7.32 -0.11
CA PHE A 123 -14.07 -6.32 0.48
C PHE A 123 -14.48 -6.69 1.92
N VAL A 124 -15.05 -7.86 2.13
CA VAL A 124 -15.59 -8.28 3.43
C VAL A 124 -14.48 -8.55 4.43
N ASN A 125 -13.46 -9.36 4.08
CA ASN A 125 -12.40 -9.68 5.02
C ASN A 125 -11.49 -8.48 5.27
N GLY A 126 -11.22 -7.67 4.24
CA GLY A 126 -10.42 -6.46 4.38
C GLY A 126 -11.07 -5.46 5.35
N LEU A 127 -12.35 -5.15 5.15
CA LEU A 127 -13.08 -4.24 6.03
C LEU A 127 -13.25 -4.82 7.44
N ALA A 128 -13.47 -6.13 7.57
CA ALA A 128 -13.52 -6.80 8.88
C ALA A 128 -12.19 -6.66 9.65
N LYS A 129 -11.05 -6.87 8.98
CA LYS A 129 -9.72 -6.68 9.59
C LYS A 129 -9.49 -5.24 10.04
N LEU A 130 -10.04 -4.27 9.31
CA LEU A 130 -9.97 -2.85 9.66
C LEU A 130 -10.97 -2.42 10.74
N GLY A 131 -11.98 -3.25 11.03
CA GLY A 131 -13.06 -2.93 11.96
C GLY A 131 -14.13 -1.99 11.38
N LEU A 132 -14.30 -1.98 10.06
CA LEU A 132 -15.11 -1.01 9.32
C LEU A 132 -16.37 -1.67 8.72
N ASP A 133 -17.41 -1.86 9.53
CA ASP A 133 -18.66 -2.51 9.10
C ASP A 133 -19.77 -1.56 8.61
N SER A 134 -19.49 -0.26 8.48
CA SER A 134 -20.44 0.73 7.97
C SER A 134 -19.74 1.85 7.18
N ILE A 135 -20.50 2.53 6.32
CA ILE A 135 -20.00 3.67 5.53
C ILE A 135 -19.48 4.78 6.43
N GLU A 136 -20.16 5.05 7.54
CA GLU A 136 -19.76 6.07 8.51
C GLU A 136 -18.40 5.75 9.13
N LYS A 137 -18.16 4.48 9.52
CA LYS A 137 -16.86 4.07 10.05
C LYS A 137 -15.75 4.20 9.01
N ILE A 138 -16.04 3.89 7.74
CA ILE A 138 -15.06 4.06 6.65
C ILE A 138 -14.76 5.54 6.46
N LYS A 139 -15.78 6.41 6.41
CA LYS A 139 -15.63 7.88 6.34
C LYS A 139 -14.77 8.42 7.47
N ASP A 140 -15.05 8.03 8.71
CA ASP A 140 -14.27 8.44 9.89
C ASP A 140 -12.79 8.00 9.81
N ARG A 141 -12.49 6.94 9.04
CA ARG A 141 -11.15 6.41 8.87
C ARG A 141 -10.35 7.09 7.76
N ILE A 142 -11.01 7.74 6.79
CA ILE A 142 -10.37 8.39 5.63
C ILE A 142 -9.24 9.35 6.04
N PRO A 143 -9.41 10.30 6.98
CA PRO A 143 -8.32 11.23 7.32
C PRO A 143 -7.07 10.52 7.81
N LYS A 144 -7.23 9.41 8.54
CA LYS A 144 -6.12 8.60 9.02
C LYS A 144 -5.45 7.83 7.88
N MET A 145 -6.22 7.27 6.95
CA MET A 145 -5.66 6.61 5.75
C MET A 145 -4.80 7.55 4.92
N ARG A 146 -5.20 8.82 4.79
CA ARG A 146 -4.36 9.84 4.12
C ARG A 146 -3.04 10.06 4.85
N ALA A 147 -3.11 10.24 6.16
CA ALA A 147 -1.93 10.46 6.99
C ALA A 147 -0.94 9.28 6.98
N GLU A 148 -1.37 8.06 6.63
CA GLU A 148 -0.48 6.92 6.46
C GLU A 148 0.54 7.12 5.33
N LEU A 149 0.22 7.94 4.31
CA LEU A 149 1.13 8.26 3.21
C LEU A 149 2.24 9.24 3.62
N GLU A 150 2.16 9.84 4.80
CA GLU A 150 3.25 10.67 5.36
C GLU A 150 4.37 9.83 5.95
N ASP A 151 4.10 8.56 6.29
CA ASP A 151 5.15 7.64 6.75
C ASP A 151 5.94 7.09 5.54
N PRO A 152 7.27 7.28 5.48
CA PRO A 152 8.06 6.84 4.32
C PRO A 152 8.08 5.32 4.10
N SER A 153 7.88 4.51 5.14
CA SER A 153 7.82 3.06 5.01
C SER A 153 6.50 2.64 4.40
N THR A 154 5.40 3.15 4.94
CA THR A 154 4.05 2.87 4.43
C THR A 154 3.87 3.41 3.02
N PHE A 155 4.37 4.62 2.72
CA PHE A 155 4.36 5.16 1.36
C PHE A 155 5.08 4.25 0.38
N ARG A 156 6.26 3.72 0.73
CA ARG A 156 7.01 2.78 -0.13
C ARG A 156 6.20 1.51 -0.41
N GLU A 157 5.53 0.94 0.59
CA GLU A 157 4.70 -0.25 0.43
C GLU A 157 3.51 0.01 -0.50
N ILE A 158 2.79 1.12 -0.29
CA ILE A 158 1.65 1.52 -1.12
C ILE A 158 2.10 1.85 -2.54
N TYR A 159 3.24 2.53 -2.70
CA TYR A 159 3.84 2.82 -4.00
C TYR A 159 4.18 1.54 -4.78
N ALA A 160 4.77 0.54 -4.11
CA ALA A 160 5.08 -0.74 -4.73
C ALA A 160 3.80 -1.54 -5.07
N TYR A 161 2.79 -1.46 -4.22
CA TYR A 161 1.47 -2.06 -4.45
C TYR A 161 0.76 -1.42 -5.64
N ALA A 162 0.80 -0.10 -5.78
CA ALA A 162 0.14 0.64 -6.85
C ALA A 162 0.51 0.11 -8.25
N PHE A 163 1.77 -0.27 -8.46
CA PHE A 163 2.18 -0.95 -9.71
C PHE A 163 1.42 -2.25 -9.97
N LEU A 164 1.27 -3.10 -8.94
CA LEU A 164 0.58 -4.37 -9.07
C LEU A 164 -0.92 -4.18 -9.27
N PHE A 165 -1.49 -3.18 -8.60
CA PHE A 165 -2.89 -2.80 -8.71
C PHE A 165 -3.21 -2.23 -10.10
N SER A 166 -2.29 -1.44 -10.67
CA SER A 166 -2.48 -0.74 -11.95
C SER A 166 -2.28 -1.58 -13.20
N ARG A 167 -1.62 -2.74 -13.11
CA ARG A 167 -1.39 -3.58 -14.30
C ARG A 167 -2.62 -4.43 -14.60
N GLU A 168 -2.86 -4.70 -15.88
CA GLU A 168 -3.86 -5.68 -16.27
C GLU A 168 -3.45 -7.11 -15.89
N LYS A 169 -4.43 -7.96 -15.63
CA LYS A 169 -4.22 -9.35 -15.26
C LYS A 169 -3.38 -10.08 -16.33
N GLY A 170 -2.27 -10.67 -15.88
CA GLY A 170 -1.33 -11.39 -16.76
C GLY A 170 -0.23 -10.52 -17.37
N GLN A 171 -0.33 -9.19 -17.30
CA GLN A 171 0.72 -8.30 -17.80
C GLN A 171 1.86 -8.12 -16.79
N LYS A 172 3.08 -7.90 -17.29
CA LYS A 172 4.27 -7.63 -16.46
C LYS A 172 4.62 -6.14 -16.34
N SER A 173 3.86 -5.30 -17.03
CA SER A 173 4.07 -3.85 -17.14
C SER A 173 2.74 -3.11 -17.01
N VAL A 174 2.79 -1.84 -16.66
CA VAL A 174 1.63 -0.93 -16.58
C VAL A 174 1.60 -0.08 -17.86
N MET A 175 0.41 0.09 -18.44
CA MET A 175 0.23 0.97 -19.61
C MET A 175 0.63 2.41 -19.26
N LEU A 176 1.24 3.13 -20.20
CA LEU A 176 1.84 4.43 -19.91
C LEU A 176 0.86 5.43 -19.30
N ASP A 177 -0.33 5.57 -19.90
CA ASP A 177 -1.35 6.51 -19.42
C ASP A 177 -1.78 6.19 -17.98
N VAL A 178 -1.94 4.91 -17.67
CA VAL A 178 -2.28 4.45 -16.31
C VAL A 178 -1.14 4.75 -15.32
N ALA A 179 0.11 4.52 -15.74
CA ALA A 179 1.27 4.81 -14.90
C ALA A 179 1.38 6.31 -14.58
N ILE A 180 1.14 7.17 -15.58
CA ILE A 180 1.14 8.63 -15.42
C ILE A 180 0.08 9.08 -14.42
N GLU A 181 -1.17 8.65 -14.58
CA GLU A 181 -2.24 9.04 -13.67
C GLU A 181 -1.99 8.51 -12.25
N MET A 182 -1.45 7.29 -12.11
CA MET A 182 -1.10 6.75 -10.80
C MET A 182 0.07 7.49 -10.14
N TRP A 183 1.07 7.95 -10.89
CA TRP A 183 2.13 8.80 -10.33
C TRP A 183 1.61 10.18 -9.93
N ARG A 184 0.73 10.78 -10.72
CA ARG A 184 0.05 12.04 -10.35
C ARG A 184 -0.71 11.90 -9.04
N LEU A 185 -1.41 10.78 -8.88
CA LEU A 185 -2.12 10.44 -7.66
C LEU A 185 -1.19 10.26 -6.45
N LEU A 186 -0.07 9.54 -6.61
CA LEU A 186 0.87 9.23 -5.52
C LEU A 186 1.74 10.42 -5.09
N PHE A 187 2.10 11.28 -6.04
CA PHE A 187 2.94 12.46 -5.81
C PHE A 187 2.13 13.77 -5.80
N THR A 188 0.83 13.67 -5.51
CA THR A 188 -0.02 14.84 -5.24
C THR A 188 0.60 15.72 -4.13
N ASP A 189 0.24 17.01 -4.12
CA ASP A 189 0.77 18.04 -3.20
C ASP A 189 2.23 18.47 -3.44
N GLY A 190 2.79 18.17 -4.61
CA GLY A 190 4.12 18.67 -5.01
C GLY A 190 5.28 17.95 -4.32
N ARG A 191 5.05 16.72 -3.83
CA ARG A 191 6.08 15.85 -3.22
C ARG A 191 7.31 15.65 -4.11
N TRP A 192 7.13 15.77 -5.43
CA TRP A 192 8.21 15.69 -6.39
C TRP A 192 8.09 16.80 -7.45
N PRO A 193 8.97 17.82 -7.43
CA PRO A 193 8.89 18.95 -8.35
C PRO A 193 9.02 18.59 -9.84
N LEU A 194 9.68 17.48 -10.16
CA LEU A 194 9.92 17.05 -11.54
C LEU A 194 8.83 16.11 -12.10
N LEU A 195 7.72 15.93 -11.38
CA LEU A 195 6.65 15.01 -11.77
C LEU A 195 6.09 15.33 -13.18
N GLU A 196 5.68 16.57 -13.43
CA GLU A 196 5.08 16.92 -14.72
C GLU A 196 6.10 16.94 -15.86
N ASP A 197 7.36 17.27 -15.58
CA ASP A 197 8.46 17.11 -16.54
C ASP A 197 8.63 15.64 -16.93
N TRP A 198 8.62 14.74 -15.95
CA TRP A 198 8.71 13.30 -16.15
C TRP A 198 7.54 12.76 -16.97
N CYS A 199 6.30 13.11 -16.60
CA CYS A 199 5.11 12.70 -17.34
C CYS A 199 5.15 13.19 -18.79
N THR A 200 5.51 14.46 -19.01
CA THR A 200 5.63 15.05 -20.36
C THR A 200 6.72 14.37 -21.18
N PHE A 201 7.87 14.09 -20.57
CA PHE A 201 8.97 13.37 -21.21
C PHE A 201 8.52 11.98 -21.67
N LEU A 202 7.86 11.21 -20.79
CA LEU A 202 7.41 9.87 -21.13
C LEU A 202 6.39 9.87 -22.28
N GLN A 203 5.42 10.79 -22.27
CA GLN A 203 4.42 10.90 -23.33
C GLN A 203 5.05 11.29 -24.68
N THR A 204 6.06 12.14 -24.65
CA THR A 204 6.66 12.69 -25.88
C THR A 204 7.70 11.75 -26.48
N TYR A 205 8.55 11.13 -25.64
CA TYR A 205 9.76 10.44 -26.09
C TYR A 205 9.76 8.93 -25.84
N HIS A 206 9.06 8.44 -24.80
CA HIS A 206 9.06 7.01 -24.47
C HIS A 206 7.89 6.24 -25.12
N ASN A 207 6.66 6.71 -24.88
CA ASN A 207 5.39 6.16 -25.38
C ASN A 207 5.27 4.62 -25.30
N LYS A 208 5.71 4.03 -24.19
CA LYS A 208 5.71 2.58 -23.94
C LYS A 208 5.30 2.25 -22.50
N ALA A 209 4.85 1.02 -22.29
CA ALA A 209 4.48 0.51 -20.98
C ALA A 209 5.65 0.50 -19.99
N VAL A 210 5.37 0.80 -18.74
CA VAL A 210 6.35 0.95 -17.66
C VAL A 210 6.58 -0.39 -16.96
N SER A 211 7.85 -0.78 -16.83
CA SER A 211 8.24 -2.02 -16.13
C SER A 211 8.21 -1.84 -14.61
N ARG A 212 8.13 -2.96 -13.86
CA ARG A 212 8.20 -2.93 -12.39
C ARG A 212 9.51 -2.33 -11.87
N ASP A 213 10.61 -2.65 -12.55
CA ASP A 213 11.94 -2.16 -12.16
C ASP A 213 12.00 -0.63 -12.30
N THR A 214 11.64 -0.11 -13.47
CA THR A 214 11.54 1.34 -13.72
C THR A 214 10.65 2.04 -12.71
N TRP A 215 9.47 1.47 -12.43
CA TRP A 215 8.55 2.01 -11.42
C TRP A 215 9.21 2.12 -10.04
N LEU A 216 9.85 1.06 -9.55
CA LEU A 216 10.46 1.05 -8.22
C LEU A 216 11.70 1.93 -8.14
N GLN A 217 12.55 1.93 -9.18
CA GLN A 217 13.74 2.78 -9.24
C GLN A 217 13.36 4.26 -9.27
N LEU A 218 12.23 4.63 -9.89
CA LEU A 218 11.77 6.01 -9.86
C LEU A 218 11.55 6.52 -8.43
N LEU A 219 11.07 5.69 -7.50
CA LEU A 219 10.91 6.12 -6.10
C LEU A 219 12.26 6.44 -5.42
N GLU A 220 13.32 5.73 -5.78
CA GLU A 220 14.66 6.04 -5.29
C GLU A 220 15.22 7.29 -5.97
N PHE A 221 14.97 7.46 -7.27
CA PHE A 221 15.34 8.64 -8.03
C PHE A 221 14.67 9.92 -7.49
N VAL A 222 13.39 9.87 -7.12
CA VAL A 222 12.65 11.00 -6.53
C VAL A 222 13.35 11.55 -5.28
N LYS A 223 14.08 10.71 -4.52
CA LYS A 223 14.79 11.12 -3.31
C LYS A 223 16.07 11.90 -3.58
N LEU A 224 16.58 11.89 -4.82
CA LEU A 224 17.75 12.65 -5.22
C LEU A 224 17.49 14.16 -5.26
N GLY A 225 16.21 14.57 -5.28
CA GLY A 225 15.79 15.97 -5.38
C GLY A 225 15.58 16.41 -6.83
N ASP A 226 15.41 17.71 -7.02
CA ASP A 226 15.08 18.36 -8.29
C ASP A 226 16.30 18.90 -9.06
N ASP A 227 17.40 19.21 -8.36
CA ASP A 227 18.62 19.74 -8.96
C ASP A 227 19.47 18.69 -9.71
N LEU A 228 19.16 17.40 -9.51
CA LEU A 228 19.83 16.24 -10.11
C LEU A 228 21.36 16.22 -9.90
N SER A 229 21.88 16.99 -8.94
CA SER A 229 23.32 17.15 -8.70
C SER A 229 23.98 15.89 -8.13
N SER A 230 23.19 15.06 -7.45
CA SER A 230 23.59 13.79 -6.84
C SER A 230 23.40 12.58 -7.77
N TYR A 231 22.93 12.81 -9.00
CA TYR A 231 22.73 11.75 -9.98
C TYR A 231 24.08 11.21 -10.50
N ASP A 232 24.22 9.88 -10.50
CA ASP A 232 25.39 9.17 -11.02
C ASP A 232 25.00 8.42 -12.31
N PRO A 233 25.47 8.84 -13.49
CA PRO A 233 25.22 8.16 -14.76
C PRO A 233 25.84 6.76 -14.85
N SER A 234 26.80 6.43 -13.97
CA SER A 234 27.36 5.08 -13.85
C SER A 234 26.61 4.19 -12.86
N GLY A 235 25.57 4.74 -12.22
CA GLY A 235 24.64 4.00 -11.38
C GLY A 235 23.86 2.95 -12.17
N ALA A 236 23.36 1.94 -11.47
CA ALA A 236 22.53 0.88 -12.06
C ALA A 236 21.07 1.33 -12.27
N TRP A 237 20.87 2.53 -12.80
CA TRP A 237 19.54 3.08 -13.09
C TRP A 237 18.94 2.42 -14.34
N PRO A 238 17.61 2.34 -14.45
CA PRO A 238 16.97 1.99 -15.71
C PRO A 238 17.31 3.04 -16.76
N PHE A 239 17.61 2.60 -17.98
CA PHE A 239 17.93 3.47 -19.12
C PHE A 239 16.95 4.64 -19.31
N LEU A 240 15.66 4.44 -19.00
CA LEU A 240 14.65 5.47 -19.09
C LEU A 240 14.87 6.66 -18.15
N ILE A 241 15.44 6.41 -16.96
CA ILE A 241 15.81 7.46 -16.00
C ILE A 241 17.03 8.23 -16.54
N ASP A 242 18.02 7.51 -17.10
CA ASP A 242 19.19 8.14 -17.71
C ASP A 242 18.78 9.09 -18.84
N GLU A 243 17.92 8.64 -19.76
CA GLU A 243 17.39 9.45 -20.86
C GLU A 243 16.64 10.69 -20.36
N PHE A 244 15.89 10.58 -19.26
CA PHE A 244 15.20 11.72 -18.66
C PHE A 244 16.17 12.77 -18.11
N VAL A 245 17.22 12.33 -17.42
CA VAL A 245 18.24 13.25 -16.89
C VAL A 245 18.97 13.97 -18.02
N GLU A 246 19.38 13.23 -19.06
CA GLU A 246 20.00 13.81 -20.25
C GLU A 246 19.08 14.84 -20.92
N HIS A 247 17.80 14.51 -21.07
CA HIS A 247 16.78 15.42 -21.62
C HIS A 247 16.66 16.71 -20.81
N LYS A 248 16.64 16.62 -19.48
CA LYS A 248 16.56 17.80 -18.60
C LYS A 248 17.81 18.67 -18.68
N GLN A 249 19.00 18.06 -18.71
CA GLN A 249 20.27 18.77 -18.83
C GLN A 249 20.39 19.49 -20.18
N ALA A 250 20.03 18.83 -21.30
CA ALA A 250 20.07 19.43 -22.64
C ALA A 250 19.18 20.69 -22.74
N ARG A 251 17.97 20.64 -22.15
CA ARG A 251 17.06 21.79 -22.10
C ARG A 251 17.58 22.94 -21.25
N ALA A 252 18.29 22.64 -20.16
CA ALA A 252 18.91 23.67 -19.33
C ALA A 252 20.07 24.38 -20.05
N THR A 253 20.77 23.69 -20.97
CA THR A 253 21.86 24.26 -21.75
C THR A 253 21.45 25.00 -23.03
N GLY A 254 20.15 25.02 -23.38
CA GLY A 254 19.64 25.86 -24.48
C GLY A 254 20.06 25.40 -25.89
N THR A 255 20.11 24.09 -26.11
CA THR A 255 20.17 23.46 -27.45
C THR A 255 18.90 22.67 -27.70
#